data_AF-A0A378YHB3-F1
#
_entry.id   AF-A0A378YHB3-F1
#
_cell.length_a   1.000
_cell.length_b   1.000
_cell.length_c   1.000
_cell.angle_alpha   90.00
_cell.angle_beta   90.00
_cell.angle_gamma   90.00
#
_symmetry.space_group_name_H-M   'P 1'
#
loop_
_entity.id
_entity.type
_entity.pdbx_description
1 polymer ?
#
loop_
_entity_poly.entity_id
_entity_poly.type
_entity_poly.pdbx_seq_one_letter_code
_entity_poly.pdbx_strand_id
1 'polypeptide(L)'
;MRMHNTRMGVFAAIAIVWLSGCSETSQQDLAVPRCESTFDLLEVPESLGSSDRFNAALEDFSNREGSYRLGDITAAAGWIEDWDRVVEVRTNITDGKLNHKAETESCWRNLPESDGEGYRPQEYYLFIKNKEPVQVVPWPDVVGELKFGDHGALTRDSLLSSDGNGWIVAHP
;
A
#
# COMPACT_ATOMS: atom_id res chain seq x y z
N MET A 1 -53.33 -40.00 61.79
CA MET A 1 -53.58 -38.61 61.32
C MET A 1 -53.62 -38.66 59.79
N ARG A 2 -54.72 -38.25 59.12
CA ARG A 2 -54.96 -36.90 58.55
C ARG A 2 -53.92 -36.41 57.51
N MET A 3 -54.23 -36.66 56.23
CA MET A 3 -54.43 -35.67 55.14
C MET A 3 -53.29 -34.72 54.66
N HIS A 4 -53.06 -34.74 53.33
CA HIS A 4 -52.69 -33.61 52.42
C HIS A 4 -51.32 -32.91 52.65
N ASN A 5 -50.60 -32.25 51.71
CA ASN A 5 -50.57 -32.05 50.24
C ASN A 5 -49.15 -31.44 49.88
N THR A 6 -48.68 -31.02 48.67
CA THR A 6 -49.29 -30.75 47.33
C THR A 6 -48.25 -30.84 46.17
N ARG A 7 -48.70 -31.28 44.99
CA ARG A 7 -48.38 -30.84 43.59
C ARG A 7 -47.14 -29.96 43.23
N MET A 8 -46.30 -30.49 42.33
CA MET A 8 -46.15 -30.14 40.87
C MET A 8 -45.42 -28.86 40.38
N GLY A 9 -44.54 -29.04 39.36
CA GLY A 9 -44.04 -28.00 38.41
C GLY A 9 -42.53 -27.70 38.52
N VAL A 10 -41.77 -27.33 37.46
CA VAL A 10 -42.00 -27.22 35.99
C VAL A 10 -40.66 -27.50 35.27
N PHE A 11 -40.66 -28.02 34.03
CA PHE A 11 -39.45 -28.20 33.20
C PHE A 11 -39.08 -26.93 32.42
N ALA A 12 -37.78 -26.70 32.19
CA ALA A 12 -37.27 -25.73 31.22
C ALA A 12 -36.20 -26.38 30.34
N ALA A 13 -36.32 -26.22 29.01
CA ALA A 13 -35.36 -26.70 28.03
C ALA A 13 -34.78 -25.51 27.24
N ILE A 14 -33.47 -25.50 27.02
CA ILE A 14 -32.78 -24.43 26.30
C ILE A 14 -32.44 -24.92 24.89
N ALA A 15 -33.04 -24.30 23.88
CA ALA A 15 -32.68 -24.50 22.48
C ALA A 15 -31.61 -23.47 22.09
N ILE A 16 -30.45 -23.94 21.62
CA ILE A 16 -29.38 -23.07 21.09
C ILE A 16 -29.55 -22.98 19.57
N VAL A 17 -30.00 -21.81 19.10
CA VAL A 17 -30.06 -21.50 17.67
C VAL A 17 -28.67 -21.01 17.24
N TRP A 18 -27.98 -21.82 16.43
CA TRP A 18 -26.77 -21.38 15.76
C TRP A 18 -27.15 -20.52 14.56
N LEU A 19 -26.91 -19.21 14.68
CA LEU A 19 -27.14 -18.25 13.60
C LEU A 19 -26.15 -18.47 12.45
N SER A 20 -26.63 -18.31 11.23
CA SER A 20 -25.85 -18.44 10.00
C SER A 20 -24.75 -17.39 9.92
N GLY A 21 -23.49 -17.84 9.84
CA GLY A 21 -22.34 -16.96 9.61
C GLY A 21 -22.29 -16.48 8.16
N CYS A 22 -22.83 -15.29 7.89
CA CYS A 22 -22.57 -14.58 6.65
C CYS A 22 -21.16 -13.98 6.69
N SER A 23 -20.18 -14.71 6.16
CA SER A 23 -18.82 -14.19 5.94
C SER A 23 -18.80 -13.26 4.71
N GLU A 24 -19.55 -12.17 4.79
CA GLU A 24 -19.51 -11.09 3.81
C GLU A 24 -18.26 -10.26 4.09
N THR A 25 -17.15 -10.61 3.42
CA THR A 25 -15.89 -9.86 3.48
C THR A 25 -16.07 -8.54 2.74
N SER A 26 -16.71 -7.57 3.39
CA SER A 26 -16.76 -6.19 2.91
C SER A 26 -15.34 -5.69 2.68
N GLN A 27 -15.06 -5.18 1.48
CA GLN A 27 -13.91 -4.30 1.28
C GLN A 27 -14.08 -3.11 2.23
N GLN A 28 -13.30 -3.10 3.31
CA GLN A 28 -13.26 -1.97 4.23
C GLN A 28 -12.48 -0.84 3.55
N ASP A 29 -13.18 -0.02 2.78
CA ASP A 29 -12.67 1.30 2.43
C ASP A 29 -12.53 2.12 3.70
N LEU A 30 -11.27 2.33 4.08
CA LEU A 30 -10.89 3.11 5.25
C LEU A 30 -11.37 4.54 5.08
N ALA A 31 -11.83 5.15 6.17
CA ALA A 31 -12.49 6.45 6.12
C ALA A 31 -11.61 7.53 5.46
N VAL A 32 -12.21 8.31 4.56
CA VAL A 32 -11.57 9.47 3.92
C VAL A 32 -11.20 10.49 5.01
N PRO A 33 -9.95 11.02 5.03
CA PRO A 33 -9.52 11.96 6.06
C PRO A 33 -10.22 13.32 5.91
N ARG A 34 -10.02 14.19 6.91
CA ARG A 34 -10.36 15.62 6.78
C ARG A 34 -9.14 16.33 6.20
N CYS A 35 -9.24 16.75 4.94
CA CYS A 35 -8.12 17.36 4.22
C CYS A 35 -7.58 18.63 4.91
N GLU A 36 -6.39 18.54 5.52
CA GLU A 36 -5.58 19.71 5.86
C GLU A 36 -4.65 20.08 4.69
N SER A 37 -4.29 19.11 3.84
CA SER A 37 -3.50 19.28 2.62
C SER A 37 -4.03 18.40 1.47
N THR A 38 -3.79 18.85 0.24
CA THR A 38 -4.08 18.09 -0.99
C THR A 38 -2.80 17.89 -1.78
N PHE A 39 -2.57 16.68 -2.27
CA PHE A 39 -1.43 16.34 -3.11
C PHE A 39 -1.92 15.85 -4.49
N ASP A 40 -1.53 16.57 -5.55
CA ASP A 40 -1.87 16.25 -6.94
C ASP A 40 -0.71 15.51 -7.60
N LEU A 41 -0.92 14.25 -8.00
CA LEU A 41 0.12 13.38 -8.53
C LEU A 41 0.68 13.84 -9.90
N LEU A 42 0.03 14.79 -10.59
CA LEU A 42 0.49 15.32 -11.88
C LEU A 42 1.23 16.66 -11.79
N GLU A 43 1.19 17.34 -10.63
CA GLU A 43 1.79 18.68 -10.44
C GLU A 43 2.96 18.69 -9.43
N VAL A 44 3.54 17.52 -9.14
CA VAL A 44 4.58 17.34 -8.12
C VAL A 44 5.97 17.76 -8.61
N PRO A 45 6.72 18.61 -7.88
CA PRO A 45 8.13 18.89 -8.19
C PRO A 45 9.06 17.72 -7.79
N GLU A 46 10.13 17.52 -8.55
CA GLU A 46 11.16 16.49 -8.29
C GLU A 46 12.07 16.87 -7.10
N SER A 47 11.51 16.92 -5.89
CA SER A 47 12.15 17.45 -4.69
C SER A 47 13.33 16.62 -4.19
N LEU A 48 13.29 15.29 -4.33
CA LEU A 48 14.35 14.38 -3.90
C LEU A 48 15.47 14.26 -4.94
N GLY A 49 15.09 14.40 -6.21
CA GLY A 49 15.94 14.30 -7.39
C GLY A 49 15.16 13.72 -8.57
N SER A 50 15.80 13.66 -9.74
CA SER A 50 15.08 13.29 -10.97
C SER A 50 14.54 11.85 -10.96
N SER A 51 13.30 11.70 -11.41
CA SER A 51 12.54 10.46 -11.54
C SER A 51 13.10 9.60 -12.67
N ASP A 52 13.49 10.21 -13.80
CA ASP A 52 14.18 9.54 -14.90
C ASP A 52 15.49 8.89 -14.42
N ARG A 53 16.22 9.54 -13.51
CA ARG A 53 17.44 8.99 -12.91
C ARG A 53 17.14 7.87 -11.92
N PHE A 54 16.03 7.92 -11.21
CA PHE A 54 15.59 6.82 -10.35
C PHE A 54 15.20 5.60 -11.18
N ASN A 55 14.44 5.78 -12.26
CA ASN A 55 14.07 4.69 -13.17
C ASN A 55 15.29 4.12 -13.91
N ALA A 56 16.26 4.95 -14.33
CA ALA A 56 17.53 4.48 -14.89
C ALA A 56 18.40 3.73 -13.86
N ALA A 57 18.35 4.13 -12.58
CA ALA A 57 19.02 3.40 -11.50
C ALA A 57 18.32 2.07 -11.19
N LEU A 58 16.98 2.00 -11.26
CA LEU A 58 16.23 0.76 -11.20
C LEU A 58 16.59 -0.19 -12.35
N GLU A 59 16.72 0.31 -13.58
CA GLU A 59 17.16 -0.51 -14.73
C GLU A 59 18.59 -1.04 -14.55
N ASP A 60 19.55 -0.20 -14.14
CA ASP A 60 20.92 -0.63 -13.85
C ASP A 60 20.95 -1.68 -12.72
N PHE A 61 20.24 -1.46 -11.61
CA PHE A 61 20.22 -2.41 -10.50
C PHE A 61 19.45 -3.71 -10.79
N SER A 62 18.48 -3.72 -11.72
CA SER A 62 17.81 -4.96 -12.13
C SER A 62 18.75 -5.90 -12.89
N ASN A 63 19.87 -5.39 -13.41
CA ASN A 63 20.93 -6.15 -14.08
C ASN A 63 22.08 -6.58 -13.14
N ARG A 64 21.99 -6.31 -11.83
CA ARG A 64 23.05 -6.63 -10.85
C ARG A 64 22.77 -7.92 -10.07
N GLU A 65 23.83 -8.69 -9.83
CA GLU A 65 23.81 -9.85 -8.93
C GLU A 65 23.89 -9.44 -7.45
N GLY A 66 23.34 -10.28 -6.57
CA GLY A 66 23.34 -10.07 -5.12
C GLY A 66 22.19 -9.20 -4.60
N SER A 67 22.27 -8.85 -3.31
CA SER A 67 21.27 -8.01 -2.64
C SER A 67 21.83 -6.61 -2.33
N TYR A 68 20.97 -5.62 -2.44
CA TYR A 68 21.26 -4.19 -2.23
C TYR A 68 20.10 -3.50 -1.50
N ARG A 69 20.29 -2.29 -1.00
CA ARG A 69 19.24 -1.50 -0.34
C ARG A 69 18.53 -0.59 -1.32
N LEU A 70 17.26 -0.28 -1.09
CA LEU A 70 16.55 0.76 -1.86
C LEU A 70 17.24 2.13 -1.75
N GLY A 71 17.86 2.42 -0.59
CA GLY A 71 18.71 3.58 -0.38
C GLY A 71 19.88 3.67 -1.38
N ASP A 72 20.49 2.54 -1.75
CA ASP A 72 21.61 2.49 -2.71
C ASP A 72 21.16 2.91 -4.13
N ILE A 73 19.92 2.55 -4.51
CA ILE A 73 19.32 2.93 -5.79
C ILE A 73 19.06 4.44 -5.84
N THR A 74 18.46 5.02 -4.80
CA THR A 74 18.24 6.48 -4.73
C THR A 74 19.55 7.27 -4.67
N ALA A 75 20.59 6.73 -4.01
CA ALA A 75 21.93 7.32 -4.04
C ALA A 75 22.57 7.26 -5.44
N ALA A 76 22.39 6.16 -6.18
CA ALA A 76 22.86 6.04 -7.56
C ALA A 76 22.12 6.98 -8.54
N ALA A 77 20.83 7.25 -8.30
CA ALA A 77 20.06 8.29 -9.00
C ALA A 77 20.55 9.73 -8.71
N GLY A 78 21.43 9.89 -7.71
CA GLY A 78 21.96 11.18 -7.27
C GLY A 78 20.98 11.98 -6.40
N TRP A 79 20.04 11.30 -5.73
CA TRP A 79 19.12 11.95 -4.79
C TRP A 79 19.87 12.35 -3.51
N ILE A 80 19.72 13.62 -3.12
CA ILE A 80 20.47 14.23 -2.00
C ILE A 80 19.62 14.49 -0.75
N GLU A 81 18.30 14.41 -0.89
CA GLU A 81 17.34 14.63 0.19
C GLU A 81 16.94 13.32 0.86
N ASP A 82 16.55 13.42 2.13
CA ASP A 82 16.09 12.26 2.90
C ASP A 82 14.60 11.95 2.68
N TRP A 83 14.23 10.68 2.82
CA TRP A 83 12.88 10.14 2.68
C TRP A 83 12.77 8.88 3.55
N ASP A 84 11.64 8.69 4.24
CA ASP A 84 11.49 7.60 5.22
C ASP A 84 10.92 6.34 4.58
N ARG A 85 10.00 6.54 3.63
CA ARG A 85 9.13 5.50 3.08
C ARG A 85 8.81 5.74 1.61
N VAL A 86 8.61 4.66 0.86
CA VAL A 86 7.95 4.64 -0.44
C VAL A 86 6.75 3.68 -0.42
N VAL A 87 5.71 3.99 -1.19
CA VAL A 87 4.51 3.15 -1.37
C VAL A 87 4.10 3.05 -2.83
N GLU A 88 3.45 1.95 -3.18
CA GLU A 88 2.79 1.76 -4.48
C GLU A 88 1.47 2.54 -4.57
N VAL A 89 1.33 3.39 -5.58
CA VAL A 89 0.05 3.98 -6.03
C VAL A 89 -0.41 3.19 -7.26
N ARG A 90 -1.27 2.20 -7.02
CA ARG A 90 -1.85 1.34 -8.07
C ARG A 90 -3.20 1.88 -8.56
N THR A 91 -3.60 1.44 -9.74
CA THR A 91 -4.91 1.67 -10.36
C THR A 91 -6.04 1.36 -9.38
N ASN A 92 -7.02 2.27 -9.27
CA ASN A 92 -8.18 2.18 -8.40
C ASN A 92 -7.86 2.05 -6.90
N ILE A 93 -6.68 2.54 -6.45
CA ILE A 93 -6.40 2.73 -5.02
C ILE A 93 -7.30 3.84 -4.46
N THR A 94 -7.86 3.65 -3.27
CA THR A 94 -8.70 4.65 -2.60
C THR A 94 -7.89 5.45 -1.57
N ASP A 95 -8.24 6.71 -1.33
CA ASP A 95 -7.55 7.62 -0.40
C ASP A 95 -7.21 6.96 0.93
N GLY A 96 -8.18 6.30 1.57
CA GLY A 96 -7.98 5.61 2.84
C GLY A 96 -6.95 4.47 2.79
N LYS A 97 -6.85 3.74 1.68
CA LYS A 97 -5.85 2.67 1.47
C LYS A 97 -4.46 3.25 1.21
N LEU A 98 -4.36 4.31 0.43
CA LEU A 98 -3.08 5.00 0.17
C LEU A 98 -2.56 5.65 1.46
N ASN A 99 -3.42 6.39 2.18
CA ASN A 99 -3.12 7.00 3.48
C ASN A 99 -2.66 5.96 4.52
N HIS A 100 -3.30 4.80 4.58
CA HIS A 100 -2.89 3.71 5.46
C HIS A 100 -1.51 3.15 5.12
N LYS A 101 -1.18 2.95 3.83
CA LYS A 101 0.16 2.54 3.38
C LYS A 101 1.22 3.61 3.67
N ALA A 102 0.90 4.87 3.38
CA ALA A 102 1.79 6.02 3.49
C ALA A 102 1.95 6.55 4.93
N GLU A 103 1.09 6.15 5.86
CA GLU A 103 0.98 6.67 7.23
C GLU A 103 0.71 8.18 7.32
N THR A 104 -0.05 8.71 6.35
CA THR A 104 -0.44 10.14 6.23
C THR A 104 -1.96 10.34 6.24
N GLU A 105 -2.40 11.59 6.28
CA GLU A 105 -3.81 12.02 6.28
C GLU A 105 -4.14 12.96 5.10
N SER A 106 -3.29 13.00 4.08
CA SER A 106 -3.49 13.80 2.85
C SER A 106 -4.74 13.39 2.07
N CYS A 107 -5.31 14.36 1.34
CA CYS A 107 -6.30 14.08 0.29
C CYS A 107 -5.61 14.07 -1.07
N TRP A 108 -6.02 13.15 -1.95
CA TRP A 108 -5.30 12.90 -3.19
C TRP A 108 -6.05 13.46 -4.40
N ARG A 109 -5.29 13.81 -5.44
CA ARG A 109 -5.84 14.29 -6.70
C ARG A 109 -5.08 13.68 -7.87
N ASN A 110 -5.82 13.31 -8.92
CA ASN A 110 -5.31 12.55 -10.06
C ASN A 110 -4.68 11.19 -9.66
N LEU A 111 -5.35 10.47 -8.75
CA LEU A 111 -5.07 9.05 -8.56
C LEU A 111 -5.35 8.28 -9.87
N PRO A 112 -4.61 7.20 -10.15
CA PRO A 112 -4.84 6.39 -11.35
C PRO A 112 -6.16 5.63 -11.27
N GLU A 113 -7.11 5.99 -12.13
CA GLU A 113 -8.40 5.31 -12.29
C GLU A 113 -8.46 4.60 -13.66
N SER A 114 -9.12 3.44 -13.74
CA SER A 114 -9.40 2.74 -15.00
C SER A 114 -10.89 2.71 -15.30
N ASP A 115 -11.23 3.08 -16.54
CA ASP A 115 -12.59 3.06 -17.10
C ASP A 115 -13.09 1.64 -17.45
N GLY A 116 -12.20 0.65 -17.46
CA GLY A 116 -12.48 -0.75 -17.83
C GLY A 116 -12.36 -1.06 -19.32
N GLU A 117 -12.15 -0.08 -20.20
CA GLU A 117 -12.07 -0.25 -21.66
C GLU A 117 -10.65 -0.68 -22.12
N GLY A 118 -9.93 -1.41 -21.27
CA GLY A 118 -8.56 -1.88 -21.52
C GLY A 118 -7.47 -0.82 -21.32
N TYR A 119 -7.82 0.43 -21.04
CA TYR A 119 -6.88 1.46 -20.63
C TYR A 119 -6.23 1.10 -19.28
N ARG A 120 -4.90 1.23 -19.22
CA ARG A 120 -4.09 1.13 -18.01
C ARG A 120 -3.53 2.53 -17.72
N PRO A 121 -3.94 3.20 -16.63
CA PRO A 121 -3.33 4.45 -16.21
C PRO A 121 -1.89 4.22 -15.75
N GLN A 122 -1.11 5.31 -15.70
CA GLN A 122 0.22 5.31 -15.11
C GLN A 122 0.13 4.99 -13.61
N GLU A 123 0.85 3.97 -13.15
CA GLU A 123 1.04 3.67 -11.72
C GLU A 123 2.33 4.36 -11.21
N TYR A 124 2.40 4.67 -9.91
CA TYR A 124 3.47 5.50 -9.33
C TYR A 124 4.07 4.92 -8.05
N TYR A 125 5.34 5.23 -7.79
CA TYR A 125 5.94 5.16 -6.46
C TYR A 125 5.76 6.50 -5.78
N LEU A 126 5.13 6.54 -4.61
CA LEU A 126 4.96 7.74 -3.79
C LEU A 126 5.95 7.72 -2.63
N PHE A 127 6.83 8.72 -2.56
CA PHE A 127 7.80 8.91 -1.49
C PHE A 127 7.26 9.82 -0.40
N ILE A 128 7.49 9.43 0.85
CA ILE A 128 6.97 10.06 2.07
C ILE A 128 8.15 10.44 2.98
N LYS A 129 8.04 11.61 3.62
CA LYS A 129 9.01 12.17 4.57
C LYS A 129 8.27 12.83 5.73
N ASN A 130 8.53 12.44 6.98
CA ASN A 130 7.81 12.90 8.18
C ASN A 130 6.27 12.78 8.08
N LYS A 131 5.77 11.77 7.35
CA LYS A 131 4.35 11.58 6.98
C LYS A 131 3.78 12.58 5.97
N GLU A 132 4.60 13.41 5.34
CA GLU A 132 4.18 14.27 4.22
C GLU A 132 4.60 13.62 2.89
N PRO A 133 3.73 13.61 1.85
CA PRO A 133 4.12 13.20 0.51
C PRO A 133 5.05 14.24 -0.14
N VAL A 134 6.21 13.81 -0.63
CA VAL A 134 7.27 14.71 -1.12
C VAL A 134 7.60 14.57 -2.61
N GLN A 135 7.45 13.38 -3.19
CA GLN A 135 7.66 13.15 -4.63
C GLN A 135 6.88 11.91 -5.08
N VAL A 136 6.44 11.89 -6.33
CA VAL A 136 6.06 10.65 -7.05
C VAL A 136 7.04 10.37 -8.17
N VAL A 137 7.22 9.08 -8.49
CA VAL A 137 7.95 8.62 -9.68
C VAL A 137 7.03 7.68 -10.45
N PRO A 138 6.73 7.92 -11.74
CA PRO A 138 6.00 6.96 -12.57
C PRO A 138 6.78 5.65 -12.70
N TRP A 139 6.08 4.52 -12.65
CA TRP A 139 6.69 3.20 -12.87
C TRP A 139 7.27 3.07 -14.28
N PRO A 140 8.43 2.41 -14.45
CA PRO A 140 9.01 2.17 -15.77
C PRO A 140 8.20 1.12 -16.55
N ASP A 141 7.98 1.35 -17.84
CA ASP A 141 7.10 0.55 -18.71
C ASP A 141 7.52 -0.92 -18.92
N VAL A 142 8.78 -1.28 -18.64
CA VAL A 142 9.37 -2.57 -19.09
C VAL A 142 10.32 -3.25 -18.12
N VAL A 143 11.23 -2.52 -17.47
CA VAL A 143 12.35 -3.08 -16.69
C VAL A 143 12.56 -2.22 -15.44
N GLY A 144 12.95 -2.84 -14.32
CA GLY A 144 13.24 -2.15 -13.07
C GLY A 144 12.02 -1.87 -12.17
N GLU A 145 10.80 -2.30 -12.52
CA GLU A 145 9.66 -2.15 -11.61
C GLU A 145 9.94 -2.86 -10.28
N LEU A 146 9.87 -2.08 -9.20
CA LEU A 146 10.13 -2.47 -7.83
C LEU A 146 8.90 -3.20 -7.28
N LYS A 147 8.99 -4.53 -7.16
CA LYS A 147 7.95 -5.40 -6.61
C LYS A 147 8.05 -5.42 -5.09
N PHE A 148 7.02 -4.93 -4.41
CA PHE A 148 6.99 -4.83 -2.94
C PHE A 148 6.80 -6.20 -2.24
N GLY A 149 6.33 -7.23 -2.96
CA GLY A 149 6.00 -8.52 -2.36
C GLY A 149 4.87 -8.39 -1.34
N ASP A 150 5.04 -8.94 -0.14
CA ASP A 150 4.07 -8.81 0.96
C ASP A 150 4.17 -7.46 1.71
N HIS A 151 5.12 -6.58 1.36
CA HIS A 151 5.33 -5.32 2.07
C HIS A 151 4.25 -4.27 1.75
N GLY A 152 3.65 -3.71 2.80
CA GLY A 152 2.74 -2.56 2.66
C GLY A 152 3.44 -1.32 2.10
N ALA A 153 4.71 -1.14 2.45
CA ALA A 153 5.59 -0.02 2.10
C ALA A 153 7.07 -0.45 2.19
N LEU A 154 7.99 0.26 1.52
CA LEU A 154 9.44 0.02 1.62
C LEU A 154 10.16 1.24 2.21
N THR A 155 11.37 1.05 2.75
CA THR A 155 12.19 2.09 3.37
C THR A 155 13.58 2.13 2.74
N ARG A 156 14.43 3.10 3.13
CA ARG A 156 15.83 3.19 2.70
C ARG A 156 16.61 1.88 2.92
N ASP A 157 16.27 1.14 3.97
CA ASP A 157 16.96 -0.07 4.40
C ASP A 157 16.34 -1.38 3.89
N SER A 158 15.21 -1.32 3.18
CA SER A 158 14.61 -2.50 2.54
C SER A 158 15.61 -3.18 1.62
N LEU A 159 15.86 -4.47 1.87
CA LEU A 159 16.74 -5.30 1.06
C LEU A 159 16.01 -5.79 -0.18
N LEU A 160 16.68 -5.65 -1.32
CA LEU A 160 16.18 -5.95 -2.66
C LEU A 160 17.18 -6.86 -3.39
N SER A 161 16.72 -7.59 -4.40
CA SER A 161 17.58 -8.17 -5.43
C SER A 161 16.94 -8.08 -6.81
N SER A 162 17.72 -8.31 -7.87
CA SER A 162 17.16 -8.72 -9.16
C SER A 162 16.48 -10.09 -9.01
N ASP A 163 15.42 -10.34 -9.78
CA ASP A 163 14.80 -11.67 -9.92
C ASP A 163 15.36 -12.47 -11.12
N GLY A 164 16.25 -11.87 -11.91
CA GLY A 164 16.79 -12.44 -13.15
C GLY A 164 15.91 -12.28 -14.39
N ASN A 165 14.70 -11.71 -14.28
CA ASN A 165 13.79 -11.41 -15.39
C ASN A 165 13.64 -9.90 -15.66
N GLY A 166 14.43 -9.07 -14.98
CA GLY A 166 14.41 -7.60 -15.11
C GLY A 166 13.57 -6.88 -14.05
N TRP A 167 13.05 -7.60 -13.04
CA TRP A 167 12.35 -6.99 -11.91
C TRP A 167 13.30 -6.82 -10.71
N ILE A 168 13.03 -5.82 -9.87
CA ILE A 168 13.65 -5.68 -8.56
C ILE A 168 12.64 -6.11 -7.51
N VAL A 169 12.98 -7.07 -6.66
CA VAL A 169 12.04 -7.67 -5.69
C VAL A 169 12.53 -7.43 -4.28
N ALA A 170 11.63 -6.93 -3.42
CA ALA A 170 11.92 -6.76 -1.99
C ALA A 170 11.88 -8.09 -1.23
N HIS A 171 12.84 -8.27 -0.31
CA HIS A 171 12.89 -9.40 0.61
C HIS A 171 12.12 -9.08 1.91
N PRO A 172 11.49 -10.07 2.58
CA PRO A 172 10.86 -9.93 3.90
C PRO A 172 11.80 -9.41 5.00
#